data_AF-A0A7S1BZB8-F1
#
_entry.id   AF-A0A7S1BZB8-F1
#
_cell.length_a   1.000
_cell.length_b   1.000
_cell.length_c   1.000
_cell.angle_alpha   90.00
_cell.angle_beta   90.00
_cell.angle_gamma   90.00
#
_symmetry.space_group_name_H-M   'P 1'
#
loop_
_entity.id
_entity.type
_entity.pdbx_description
1 polymer ?
#
loop_
_entity_poly.entity_id
_entity_poly.type
_entity_poly.pdbx_seq_one_letter_code
_entity_poly.pdbx_strand_id
1 'polypeptide(L)'
;MPRPAAAPKHARPPAKRGPVDTLLLLDRGLDAVTPLLTPLTHEGLLDEILGIVGGTHLALRASALRSSSSEAGGPEPAPRPEEADDEVLHFPLRTAGDPIYSSIRNLHTAAAGRELNAAARSLAETRANFRNKKSDVTVAELHDFVRGGGLASFAETKGGLDRHIRLANVVKAVTSNPGFMAS
;
A
#
# COMPACT_ATOMS: atom_id res chain seq x y z
N MET A 1 -35.86 -31.77 -62.77
CA MET A 1 -35.38 -30.40 -62.50
C MET A 1 -35.16 -30.26 -60.99
N PRO A 2 -33.93 -30.18 -60.47
CA PRO A 2 -33.70 -29.95 -59.04
C PRO A 2 -33.91 -28.45 -58.70
N ARG A 3 -34.55 -28.19 -57.57
CA ARG A 3 -34.92 -26.86 -57.06
C ARG A 3 -33.66 -26.15 -56.55
N PRO A 4 -33.45 -24.84 -56.81
CA PRO A 4 -32.26 -24.12 -56.32
C PRO A 4 -32.27 -24.05 -54.79
N ALA A 5 -31.12 -24.34 -54.17
CA ALA A 5 -30.92 -24.24 -52.73
C ALA A 5 -31.12 -22.79 -52.27
N ALA A 6 -32.02 -22.59 -51.31
CA ALA A 6 -32.28 -21.27 -50.74
C ALA A 6 -31.07 -20.81 -49.91
N ALA A 7 -30.54 -19.63 -50.21
CA ALA A 7 -29.50 -18.99 -49.41
C ALA A 7 -29.99 -18.74 -47.96
N PRO A 8 -29.12 -18.85 -46.94
CA PRO A 8 -29.50 -18.64 -45.56
C PRO A 8 -29.93 -17.18 -45.32
N LYS A 9 -31.21 -16.98 -45.00
CA LYS A 9 -31.85 -15.67 -44.80
C LYS A 9 -31.42 -14.91 -43.53
N HIS A 10 -30.50 -15.47 -42.74
CA HIS A 10 -30.02 -14.87 -41.49
C HIS A 10 -28.52 -15.04 -41.31
N ALA A 11 -27.72 -14.39 -42.16
CA ALA A 11 -26.34 -14.09 -41.79
C ALA A 11 -26.38 -13.02 -40.69
N ARG A 12 -26.06 -13.39 -39.45
CA ARG A 12 -25.93 -12.44 -38.33
C ARG A 12 -24.83 -11.44 -38.70
N PRO A 13 -25.11 -10.13 -38.77
CA PRO A 13 -24.06 -9.16 -39.02
C PRO A 13 -23.01 -9.27 -37.90
N PRO A 14 -21.72 -9.00 -38.21
CA PRO A 14 -20.68 -9.04 -37.19
C PRO A 14 -21.04 -8.03 -36.10
N ALA A 15 -21.36 -8.53 -34.90
CA ALA A 15 -21.62 -7.68 -33.75
C ALA A 15 -20.35 -6.85 -33.48
N LYS A 16 -20.51 -5.52 -33.36
CA LYS A 16 -19.42 -4.65 -32.89
C LYS A 16 -18.94 -5.20 -31.56
N ARG A 17 -17.69 -5.67 -31.50
CA ARG A 17 -17.09 -6.15 -30.26
C ARG A 17 -17.03 -4.96 -29.30
N GLY A 18 -17.65 -5.09 -28.13
CA GLY A 18 -17.46 -4.12 -27.04
C GLY A 18 -16.01 -4.17 -26.53
N PRO A 19 -15.63 -3.26 -25.62
CA PRO A 19 -14.25 -3.21 -25.10
C PRO A 19 -13.85 -4.42 -24.25
N VAL A 20 -14.77 -5.35 -23.98
CA VAL A 20 -14.52 -6.55 -23.18
C VAL A 20 -14.44 -7.76 -24.11
N ASP A 21 -13.27 -8.41 -24.13
CA ASP A 21 -13.03 -9.59 -24.98
C ASP A 21 -13.60 -10.88 -24.38
N THR A 22 -13.50 -11.08 -23.06
CA THR A 22 -13.91 -12.31 -22.38
C THR A 22 -14.27 -12.04 -20.92
N LEU A 23 -15.31 -12.71 -20.42
CA LEU A 23 -15.69 -12.74 -19.00
C LEU A 23 -15.43 -14.14 -18.45
N LEU A 24 -14.54 -14.26 -17.48
CA LEU A 24 -14.30 -15.50 -16.75
C LEU A 24 -15.04 -15.44 -15.40
N LEU A 25 -15.92 -16.40 -15.15
CA LEU A 25 -16.62 -16.55 -13.89
C LEU A 25 -16.00 -17.72 -13.13
N LEU A 26 -15.43 -17.44 -11.96
CA LEU A 26 -14.81 -18.44 -11.09
C LEU A 26 -15.65 -18.57 -9.83
N ASP A 27 -16.06 -19.80 -9.53
CA ASP A 27 -16.66 -20.12 -8.24
C ASP A 27 -15.56 -20.30 -7.19
N ARG A 28 -15.69 -19.62 -6.04
CA ARG A 28 -14.74 -19.74 -4.92
C ARG A 28 -14.67 -21.17 -4.38
N GLY A 29 -15.75 -21.95 -4.50
CA GLY A 29 -15.79 -23.35 -4.11
C GLY A 29 -14.79 -24.24 -4.84
N LEU A 30 -14.24 -23.79 -5.99
CA LEU A 30 -13.19 -24.51 -6.71
C LEU A 30 -11.83 -24.48 -6.01
N ASP A 31 -11.63 -23.54 -5.08
CA ASP A 31 -10.39 -23.41 -4.32
C ASP A 31 -10.75 -22.98 -2.89
N ALA A 32 -10.95 -23.95 -2.00
CA ALA A 32 -11.20 -23.65 -0.59
C ALA A 32 -9.90 -23.37 0.18
N VAL A 33 -8.72 -23.65 -0.40
CA VAL A 33 -7.44 -23.64 0.31
C VAL A 33 -6.83 -22.24 0.34
N THR A 34 -6.75 -21.56 -0.80
CA THR A 34 -6.10 -20.23 -0.86
C THR A 34 -6.62 -19.21 0.17
N PRO A 35 -7.93 -19.07 0.48
CA PRO A 35 -8.41 -18.11 1.48
C PRO A 35 -8.08 -18.53 2.93
N LEU A 36 -7.64 -19.76 3.16
CA LEU A 36 -7.21 -20.25 4.47
C LEU A 36 -5.71 -20.07 4.70
N LEU A 37 -4.96 -19.77 3.65
CA LEU A 37 -3.53 -19.50 3.76
C LEU A 37 -3.32 -18.06 4.22
N THR A 38 -2.46 -17.87 5.20
CA THR A 38 -1.97 -16.54 5.57
C THR A 38 -1.29 -15.90 4.36
N PRO A 39 -1.79 -14.77 3.84
CA PRO A 39 -1.15 -14.10 2.71
C PRO A 39 0.21 -13.55 3.15
N LEU A 40 1.21 -13.59 2.27
CA LEU A 40 2.57 -13.11 2.57
C LEU A 40 2.96 -11.83 1.82
N THR A 41 2.00 -11.22 1.14
CA THR A 41 2.16 -9.90 0.52
C THR A 41 1.96 -8.80 1.56
N HIS A 42 2.57 -7.64 1.33
CA HIS A 42 2.42 -6.50 2.24
C HIS A 42 0.96 -6.12 2.44
N GLU A 43 0.18 -5.99 1.37
CA GLU A 43 -1.25 -5.68 1.45
C GLU A 43 -2.06 -6.82 2.08
N GLY A 44 -1.77 -8.07 1.73
CA GLY A 44 -2.48 -9.20 2.30
C GLY A 44 -2.30 -9.32 3.81
N LEU A 45 -1.08 -9.11 4.32
CA LEU A 45 -0.85 -9.08 5.77
C LEU A 45 -1.44 -7.84 6.44
N LEU A 46 -1.50 -6.69 5.77
CA LEU A 46 -2.24 -5.56 6.31
C LEU A 46 -3.72 -5.91 6.45
N ASP A 47 -4.31 -6.58 5.47
CA ASP A 47 -5.71 -7.03 5.56
C ASP A 47 -5.92 -8.05 6.68
N GLU A 48 -5.05 -9.06 6.76
CA GLU A 48 -5.13 -10.13 7.77
C GLU A 48 -5.00 -9.60 9.21
N ILE A 49 -4.06 -8.67 9.44
CA ILE A 49 -3.73 -8.18 10.79
C ILE A 49 -4.62 -7.01 11.20
N LEU A 50 -4.95 -6.13 10.25
CA LEU A 50 -5.53 -4.81 10.54
C LEU A 50 -6.91 -4.59 9.92
N GLY A 51 -7.31 -5.41 8.94
CA GLY A 51 -8.60 -5.33 8.26
C GLY A 51 -8.72 -4.12 7.34
N ILE A 52 -8.65 -4.35 6.02
CA ILE A 52 -8.91 -3.30 5.02
C ILE A 52 -10.41 -3.15 4.81
N VAL A 53 -10.93 -1.98 5.15
CA VAL A 53 -12.35 -1.67 5.01
C VAL A 53 -12.68 -1.33 3.56
N GLY A 54 -13.53 -2.14 2.94
CA GLY A 54 -14.02 -1.93 1.58
C GLY A 54 -12.91 -1.83 0.53
N GLY A 55 -11.74 -2.41 0.80
CA GLY A 55 -10.59 -2.40 -0.12
C GLY A 55 -9.92 -1.02 -0.30
N THR A 56 -10.20 -0.03 0.55
CA THR A 56 -9.76 1.36 0.29
C THR A 56 -9.06 2.05 1.46
N HIS A 57 -9.25 1.60 2.69
CA HIS A 57 -8.65 2.25 3.85
C HIS A 57 -8.52 1.31 5.06
N LEU A 58 -7.60 1.64 5.96
CA LEU A 58 -7.50 1.05 7.29
C LEU A 58 -8.10 2.02 8.32
N ALA A 59 -8.81 1.49 9.30
CA ALA A 59 -9.35 2.24 10.44
C ALA A 59 -8.68 1.74 11.72
N LEU A 60 -7.67 2.48 12.20
CA LEU A 60 -6.80 2.02 13.29
C LEU A 60 -6.86 2.97 14.47
N ARG A 61 -6.93 2.43 15.68
CA ARG A 61 -6.70 3.25 16.88
C ARG A 61 -5.26 3.71 16.93
N ALA A 62 -5.05 4.97 17.31
CA ALA A 62 -3.72 5.56 17.39
C ALA A 62 -2.77 4.76 18.31
N SER A 63 -3.29 4.12 19.36
CA SER A 63 -2.55 3.21 20.25
C SER A 63 -1.90 2.02 19.53
N ALA A 64 -2.57 1.42 18.54
CA ALA A 64 -2.06 0.26 17.81
C ALA A 64 -0.75 0.59 17.07
N LEU A 65 -0.60 1.83 16.60
CA LEU A 65 0.58 2.29 15.87
C LEU A 65 1.78 2.61 16.78
N ARG A 66 1.53 2.90 18.08
CA ARG A 66 2.56 3.27 19.07
C ARG A 66 3.26 2.07 19.71
N SER A 67 2.62 0.90 19.72
CA SER A 67 3.13 -0.31 20.36
C SER A 67 4.42 -0.88 19.74
N SER A 68 4.88 -0.34 18.60
CA SER A 68 6.05 -0.84 17.85
C SER A 68 7.38 -0.13 18.16
N SER A 69 7.42 0.84 19.09
CA SER A 69 8.63 1.64 19.37
C SER A 69 9.34 1.34 20.70
N SER A 70 9.03 0.24 21.39
CA SER A 70 9.69 -0.10 22.66
C SER A 70 10.78 -1.16 22.50
N GLU A 71 11.90 -0.78 21.89
CA GLU A 71 13.20 -1.41 22.12
C GLU A 71 14.22 -0.34 22.55
N ALA A 72 14.12 0.10 23.81
CA ALA A 72 15.21 0.73 24.54
C ALA A 72 14.99 0.46 26.04
N GLY A 73 15.88 -0.34 26.62
CA GLY A 73 15.74 -0.88 27.97
C GLY A 73 15.76 0.18 29.08
N GLY A 74 14.84 0.00 30.03
CA GLY A 74 14.79 0.66 31.33
C GLY A 74 13.64 0.06 32.16
N PRO A 75 13.79 -0.23 33.47
CA PRO A 75 12.75 -0.88 34.25
C PRO A 75 11.87 0.15 34.99
N GLU A 76 10.66 0.45 34.52
CA GLU A 76 9.51 0.95 35.32
C GLU A 76 8.28 1.34 34.46
N PRO A 77 7.10 1.57 35.06
CA PRO A 77 6.23 0.67 35.83
C PRO A 77 4.97 0.31 35.01
N ALA A 78 4.12 -0.56 35.55
CA ALA A 78 2.86 -1.05 34.94
C ALA A 78 1.99 0.07 34.30
N PRO A 79 1.34 -0.19 33.15
CA PRO A 79 0.54 0.83 32.47
C PRO A 79 -0.73 1.12 33.28
N ARG A 80 -0.86 2.38 33.70
CA ARG A 80 -2.14 2.96 34.14
C ARG A 80 -3.12 3.00 32.95
N PRO A 81 -4.43 2.78 33.16
CA PRO A 81 -5.42 2.97 32.11
C PRO A 81 -5.62 4.47 31.95
N GLU A 82 -4.94 5.08 30.98
CA GLU A 82 -5.29 6.42 30.53
C GLU A 82 -6.41 6.30 29.50
N GLU A 83 -7.63 6.63 29.95
CA GLU A 83 -8.79 6.93 29.11
C GLU A 83 -8.54 8.26 28.35
N ALA A 84 -7.58 8.24 27.43
CA ALA A 84 -7.49 9.26 26.40
C ALA A 84 -8.31 8.77 25.21
N ASP A 85 -9.18 9.63 24.66
CA ASP A 85 -9.90 9.40 23.40
C ASP A 85 -8.95 8.77 22.37
N ASP A 86 -9.05 7.45 22.19
CA ASP A 86 -8.16 6.70 21.33
C ASP A 86 -8.66 6.89 19.90
N GLU A 87 -8.26 8.03 19.34
CA GLU A 87 -8.67 8.52 18.02
C GLU A 87 -8.47 7.42 16.97
N VAL A 88 -9.52 7.19 16.18
CA VAL A 88 -9.47 6.29 15.03
C VAL A 88 -8.85 7.04 13.85
N LEU A 89 -7.63 6.64 13.52
CA LEU A 89 -6.91 7.13 12.36
C LEU A 89 -7.34 6.36 11.11
N HIS A 90 -7.78 7.10 10.10
CA HIS A 90 -8.10 6.55 8.79
C HIS A 90 -6.90 6.68 7.85
N PHE A 91 -6.37 5.54 7.42
CA PHE A 91 -5.27 5.47 6.46
C PHE A 91 -5.81 5.08 5.08
N PRO A 92 -5.87 6.01 4.11
CA PRO A 92 -6.28 5.67 2.75
C PRO A 92 -5.21 4.82 2.06
N LEU A 93 -5.62 3.67 1.52
CA LEU A 93 -4.81 2.75 0.72
C LEU A 93 -5.24 2.89 -0.74
N ARG A 94 -4.62 3.84 -1.46
CA ARG A 94 -4.93 4.10 -2.88
C ARG A 94 -3.68 3.94 -3.72
N THR A 95 -3.76 3.13 -4.77
CA THR A 95 -2.67 3.04 -5.76
C THR A 95 -2.58 4.32 -6.59
N ALA A 96 -3.71 4.92 -6.92
CA ALA A 96 -3.74 6.24 -7.57
C ALA A 96 -3.38 7.32 -6.54
N GLY A 97 -2.19 7.91 -6.70
CA GLY A 97 -1.71 9.03 -5.87
C GLY A 97 -0.81 8.65 -4.69
N ASP A 98 -0.53 7.36 -4.46
CA ASP A 98 0.48 6.91 -3.50
C ASP A 98 1.50 5.98 -4.18
N PRO A 99 2.61 6.54 -4.72
CA PRO A 99 3.60 5.74 -5.43
C PRO A 99 4.33 4.75 -4.50
N ILE A 100 4.45 5.07 -3.21
CA ILE A 100 5.08 4.18 -2.23
C ILE A 100 4.19 2.96 -2.00
N TYR A 101 2.89 3.17 -1.77
CA TYR A 101 1.96 2.04 -1.61
C TYR A 101 1.88 1.17 -2.86
N SER A 102 1.83 1.79 -4.04
CA SER A 102 1.77 1.08 -5.32
C SER A 102 2.95 0.12 -5.52
N SER A 103 4.12 0.48 -5.02
CA SER A 103 5.33 -0.28 -5.27
C SER A 103 5.49 -1.45 -4.28
N ILE A 104 5.08 -1.25 -3.03
CA ILE A 104 5.23 -2.26 -1.97
C ILE A 104 4.05 -3.25 -1.85
N ARG A 105 2.82 -2.88 -2.27
CA ARG A 105 1.58 -3.63 -1.94
C ARG A 105 1.62 -5.12 -2.29
N ASN A 106 2.19 -5.46 -3.43
CA ASN A 106 2.23 -6.82 -3.98
C ASN A 106 3.54 -7.56 -3.65
N LEU A 107 4.48 -6.92 -2.95
CA LEU A 107 5.73 -7.55 -2.58
C LEU A 107 5.57 -8.41 -1.34
N HIS A 108 6.40 -9.46 -1.26
CA HIS A 108 6.62 -10.17 -0.01
C HIS A 108 7.05 -9.18 1.09
N THR A 109 6.58 -9.36 2.32
CA THR A 109 6.80 -8.44 3.44
C THR A 109 8.28 -8.08 3.67
N ALA A 110 9.18 -9.06 3.55
CA ALA A 110 10.61 -8.84 3.68
C ALA A 110 11.19 -7.97 2.53
N ALA A 111 10.63 -8.05 1.33
CA ALA A 111 11.03 -7.23 0.19
C ALA A 111 10.45 -5.81 0.28
N ALA A 112 9.19 -5.67 0.70
CA ALA A 112 8.56 -4.37 0.98
C ALA A 112 9.39 -3.54 1.98
N GLY A 113 9.89 -4.16 3.05
CA GLY A 113 10.78 -3.49 4.01
C GLY A 113 12.09 -2.98 3.40
N ARG A 114 12.66 -3.68 2.41
CA ARG A 114 13.87 -3.21 1.70
C ARG A 114 13.56 -2.02 0.80
N GLU A 115 12.42 -2.05 0.13
CA GLU A 115 11.98 -0.96 -0.75
C GLU A 115 11.66 0.31 0.03
N LEU A 116 10.98 0.21 1.18
CA LEU A 116 10.75 1.33 2.08
C LEU A 116 12.07 1.97 2.56
N ASN A 117 13.07 1.15 2.88
CA ASN A 117 14.40 1.64 3.24
C ASN A 117 15.11 2.34 2.07
N ALA A 118 14.99 1.82 0.85
CA ALA A 118 15.53 2.45 -0.34
C ALA A 118 14.86 3.82 -0.61
N ALA A 119 13.52 3.88 -0.50
CA ALA A 119 12.76 5.12 -0.62
C ALA A 119 13.16 6.14 0.46
N ALA A 120 13.35 5.71 1.71
CA ALA A 120 13.82 6.57 2.80
C ALA A 120 15.21 7.15 2.53
N ARG A 121 16.14 6.35 2.01
CA ARG A 121 17.48 6.81 1.63
C ARG A 121 17.42 7.82 0.48
N SER A 122 16.67 7.52 -0.57
CA SER A 122 16.49 8.43 -1.71
C SER A 122 15.88 9.78 -1.29
N LEU A 123 14.90 9.76 -0.38
CA LEU A 123 14.31 10.98 0.17
C LEU A 123 15.30 11.77 1.03
N ALA A 124 16.13 11.07 1.82
CA ALA A 124 17.17 11.68 2.64
C ALA A 124 18.28 12.32 1.77
N GLU A 125 18.69 11.66 0.69
CA GLU A 125 19.64 12.17 -0.30
C GLU A 125 19.10 13.41 -1.00
N THR A 126 17.83 13.37 -1.43
CA THR A 126 17.14 14.53 -2.02
C THR A 126 17.16 15.71 -1.05
N ARG A 127 16.82 15.48 0.23
CA ARG A 127 16.90 16.52 1.27
C ARG A 127 18.33 17.02 1.49
N ALA A 128 19.33 16.14 1.47
CA ALA A 128 20.73 16.51 1.64
C ALA A 128 21.22 17.37 0.47
N ASN A 129 20.85 17.02 -0.76
CA ASN A 129 21.17 17.80 -1.96
C ASN A 129 20.60 19.22 -1.87
N PHE A 130 19.34 19.40 -1.46
CA PHE A 130 18.78 20.74 -1.25
C PHE A 130 19.44 21.51 -0.11
N ARG A 131 19.90 20.82 0.94
CA ARG A 131 20.54 21.47 2.09
C ARG A 131 21.98 21.89 1.78
N ASN A 132 22.74 21.02 1.13
CA ASN A 132 24.15 21.24 0.82
C ASN A 132 24.31 22.21 -0.35
N LYS A 133 23.38 22.19 -1.31
CA LYS A 133 23.39 23.16 -2.40
C LYS A 133 22.84 24.55 -2.02
N LYS A 134 22.39 24.80 -0.78
CA LYS A 134 22.01 26.17 -0.36
C LYS A 134 23.14 27.20 -0.47
N SER A 135 24.40 26.76 -0.59
CA SER A 135 25.54 27.64 -0.87
C SER A 135 25.75 27.96 -2.36
N ASP A 136 25.23 27.14 -3.29
CA ASP A 136 25.45 27.26 -4.76
C ASP A 136 24.14 27.36 -5.59
N VAL A 137 22.97 27.14 -4.99
CA VAL A 137 21.66 27.23 -5.67
C VAL A 137 21.23 28.67 -5.79
N THR A 138 20.84 29.06 -7.00
CA THR A 138 20.36 30.41 -7.27
C THR A 138 18.96 30.61 -6.66
N VAL A 139 18.67 31.84 -6.22
CA VAL A 139 17.36 32.20 -5.67
C VAL A 139 16.21 31.91 -6.67
N ALA A 140 16.50 31.93 -7.97
CA ALA A 140 15.57 31.59 -9.04
C ALA A 140 15.17 30.11 -9.05
N GLU A 141 16.13 29.18 -8.97
CA GLU A 141 15.85 27.73 -8.92
C GLU A 141 15.06 27.33 -7.66
N LEU A 142 15.36 28.00 -6.54
CA LEU A 142 14.64 27.80 -5.28
C LEU A 142 13.19 28.27 -5.40
N HIS A 143 12.96 29.42 -6.04
CA HIS A 143 11.63 29.94 -6.32
C HIS A 143 10.86 29.06 -7.30
N ASP A 144 11.51 28.56 -8.35
CA ASP A 144 10.89 27.66 -9.33
C ASP A 144 10.50 26.31 -8.73
N PHE A 145 11.30 25.76 -7.82
CA PHE A 145 10.95 24.54 -7.09
C PHE A 145 9.73 24.71 -6.18
N VAL A 146 9.64 25.84 -5.47
CA VAL A 146 8.49 26.15 -4.61
C VAL A 146 7.25 26.41 -5.46
N ARG A 147 7.39 27.18 -6.54
CA ARG A 147 6.30 27.51 -7.47
C ARG A 147 5.80 26.28 -8.24
N GLY A 148 6.70 25.36 -8.59
CA GLY A 148 6.40 24.09 -9.24
C GLY A 148 5.80 23.02 -8.33
N GLY A 149 5.52 23.34 -7.05
CA GLY A 149 4.89 22.40 -6.12
C GLY A 149 5.83 21.31 -5.59
N GLY A 150 7.14 21.40 -5.85
CA GLY A 150 8.12 20.40 -5.44
C GLY A 150 8.19 20.22 -3.92
N LEU A 151 8.01 21.29 -3.15
CA LEU A 151 7.98 21.21 -1.69
C LEU A 151 6.74 20.46 -1.16
N ALA A 152 5.58 20.71 -1.75
CA ALA A 152 4.34 20.03 -1.39
C ALA A 152 4.42 18.54 -1.74
N SER A 153 4.86 18.21 -2.96
CA SER A 153 5.09 16.83 -3.39
C SER A 153 6.12 16.10 -2.53
N PHE A 154 7.19 16.77 -2.11
CA PHE A 154 8.17 16.21 -1.17
C PHE A 154 7.56 15.94 0.21
N ALA A 155 6.77 16.88 0.74
CA ALA A 155 6.09 16.72 2.03
C ALA A 155 5.06 15.58 2.00
N GLU A 156 4.29 15.47 0.90
CA GLU A 156 3.34 14.38 0.67
C GLU A 156 4.04 13.03 0.57
N THR A 157 5.11 12.92 -0.22
CA THR A 157 5.90 11.70 -0.35
C THR A 157 6.51 11.29 0.98
N LYS A 158 7.04 12.26 1.74
CA LYS A 158 7.55 12.03 3.10
C LYS A 158 6.46 11.51 4.02
N GLY A 159 5.28 12.14 4.02
CA GLY A 159 4.14 11.71 4.84
C GLY A 159 3.64 10.33 4.45
N GLY A 160 3.55 10.02 3.16
CA GLY A 160 3.23 8.70 2.64
C GLY A 160 4.22 7.65 3.13
N LEU A 161 5.52 7.92 2.98
CA LEU A 161 6.57 7.02 3.42
C LEU A 161 6.54 6.77 4.93
N ASP A 162 6.38 7.81 5.77
CA ASP A 162 6.30 7.66 7.23
C ASP A 162 5.10 6.76 7.62
N ARG A 163 3.95 6.95 6.98
CA ARG A 163 2.76 6.11 7.20
C ARG A 163 3.05 4.65 6.87
N HIS A 164 3.62 4.35 5.69
CA HIS A 164 3.90 2.97 5.28
C HIS A 164 5.01 2.32 6.10
N ILE A 165 5.99 3.07 6.59
CA ILE A 165 6.99 2.57 7.54
C ILE A 165 6.32 2.14 8.85
N ARG A 166 5.41 2.96 9.40
CA ARG A 166 4.68 2.61 10.63
C ARG A 166 3.83 1.36 10.45
N LEU A 167 3.09 1.26 9.34
CA LEU A 167 2.30 0.07 9.02
C LEU A 167 3.20 -1.17 8.85
N ALA A 168 4.32 -1.05 8.14
CA ALA A 168 5.28 -2.13 7.98
C ALA A 168 5.89 -2.60 9.32
N ASN A 169 6.10 -1.70 10.27
CA ASN A 169 6.58 -2.06 11.61
C ASN A 169 5.55 -2.86 12.40
N VAL A 170 4.26 -2.51 12.28
CA VAL A 170 3.18 -3.31 12.90
C VAL A 170 3.16 -4.72 12.32
N VAL A 171 3.22 -4.85 10.99
CA VAL A 171 3.30 -6.16 10.32
C VAL A 171 4.55 -6.93 10.76
N LYS A 172 5.70 -6.26 10.86
CA LYS A 172 6.95 -6.87 11.31
C LYS A 172 6.86 -7.40 12.75
N ALA A 173 6.23 -6.66 13.65
CA ALA A 173 6.06 -7.07 15.04
C ALA A 173 5.25 -8.37 15.16
N VAL A 174 4.19 -8.50 14.36
CA VAL A 174 3.36 -9.72 14.32
C VAL A 174 4.11 -10.87 13.65
N THR A 175 4.71 -10.64 12.49
CA THR A 175 5.38 -11.70 11.69
C THR A 175 6.69 -12.20 12.30
N SER A 176 7.32 -11.44 13.19
CA SER A 176 8.53 -11.88 13.91
C SER A 176 8.21 -12.69 15.17
N ASN A 177 6.93 -12.81 15.55
CA ASN A 177 6.52 -13.59 16.70
C ASN A 177 6.71 -15.10 16.41
N PRO A 178 7.36 -15.87 17.30
CA PRO A 178 7.53 -17.31 17.13
C PRO A 178 6.22 -18.07 16.88
N GLY A 179 5.11 -17.62 17.45
CA GLY A 179 3.79 -18.22 17.23
C GLY A 179 3.30 -18.11 15.78
N PHE A 180 3.65 -17.02 15.09
CA PHE A 180 3.37 -16.83 13.67
C PHE A 180 4.32 -17.63 12.78
N MET A 181 5.58 -17.81 13.21
CA MET A 181 6.56 -18.59 12.45
C MET A 181 6.36 -20.10 12.59
N ALA A 182 5.66 -20.53 13.63
CA ALA A 182 5.34 -21.93 13.89
C ALA A 182 4.00 -22.38 13.29
N SER A 183 3.17 -21.45 12.81
CA SER A 183 1.89 -21.72 12.16
C SER A 183 2.04 -22.11 10.69
#